data_AF-A0A062WMH2-F1
#
_entry.id   AF-A0A062WMH2-F1
#
_cell.length_a   1.000
_cell.length_b   1.000
_cell.length_c   1.000
_cell.angle_alpha   90.00
_cell.angle_beta   90.00
_cell.angle_gamma   90.00
#
_symmetry.space_group_name_H-M   'P 1'
#
loop_
_entity.id
_entity.type
_entity.pdbx_description
1 polymer ?
#
loop_
_entity_poly.entity_id
_entity_poly.type
_entity_poly.pdbx_seq_one_letter_code
_entity_poly.pdbx_strand_id
1 'polypeptide(L)'
;MTHTETPTSSAEAPPFPQARTCPYAPPEGVLRLAEQGPLNRVRLYDGREVWLVSGYSQARTLLSVGVLHAFVGPQLELISGVAGGSG
;
A
#
# COMPACT_ATOMS: atom_id res chain seq x y z
N MET A 1 -8.15 -3.89 -39.39
CA MET A 1 -8.00 -4.69 -38.16
C MET A 1 -8.15 -3.75 -36.99
N THR A 2 -9.27 -3.85 -36.27
CA THR A 2 -9.50 -3.07 -35.05
C THR A 2 -8.66 -3.68 -33.94
N HIS A 3 -7.71 -2.95 -33.38
CA HIS A 3 -7.02 -3.38 -32.17
C HIS A 3 -8.01 -3.19 -31.01
N THR A 4 -8.42 -4.30 -30.38
CA THR A 4 -9.15 -4.24 -29.12
C THR A 4 -8.13 -3.93 -28.04
N GLU A 5 -8.07 -2.68 -27.59
CA GLU A 5 -7.36 -2.34 -26.38
C GLU A 5 -8.20 -2.83 -25.20
N THR A 6 -7.80 -3.97 -24.65
CA THR A 6 -8.32 -4.47 -23.37
C THR A 6 -8.05 -3.40 -22.32
N PRO A 7 -9.06 -2.89 -21.59
CA PRO A 7 -8.80 -1.92 -20.54
C PRO A 7 -7.82 -2.53 -19.55
N THR A 8 -6.70 -1.85 -19.33
CA THR A 8 -5.69 -2.21 -18.33
C THR A 8 -6.40 -2.29 -16.99
N SER A 9 -6.74 -3.52 -16.59
CA SER A 9 -7.46 -3.81 -15.35
C SER A 9 -6.67 -3.21 -14.20
N SER A 10 -7.21 -2.15 -13.59
CA SER A 10 -6.78 -1.65 -12.29
C SER A 10 -6.86 -2.82 -11.32
N ALA A 11 -5.71 -3.46 -11.07
CA ALA A 11 -5.67 -4.71 -10.33
C ALA A 11 -6.37 -4.52 -8.97
N GLU A 12 -7.44 -5.28 -8.75
CA GLU A 12 -8.22 -5.27 -7.52
C GLU A 12 -7.29 -5.49 -6.31
N ALA A 13 -7.49 -4.73 -5.24
CA ALA A 13 -6.70 -4.86 -4.01
C ALA A 13 -6.75 -6.30 -3.48
N PRO A 14 -5.60 -6.95 -3.23
CA PRO A 14 -5.57 -8.35 -2.84
C PRO A 14 -6.20 -8.57 -1.46
N PRO A 15 -6.83 -9.73 -1.23
CA PRO A 15 -7.44 -10.06 0.04
C PRO A 15 -6.39 -10.19 1.14
N PHE A 16 -6.75 -9.74 2.34
CA PHE A 16 -5.94 -9.77 3.54
C PHE A 16 -6.80 -10.11 4.78
N PRO A 17 -6.29 -10.88 5.75
CA PRO A 17 -4.96 -11.50 5.83
C PRO A 17 -4.77 -12.69 4.88
N GLN A 18 -3.49 -13.02 4.61
CA GLN A 18 -3.11 -14.20 3.81
C GLN A 18 -2.56 -15.32 4.70
N ALA A 19 -2.86 -16.57 4.37
CA ALA A 19 -2.39 -17.72 5.11
C ALA A 19 -0.87 -17.91 4.95
N ARG A 20 -0.20 -18.31 6.04
CA ARG A 20 1.20 -18.74 5.99
C ARG A 20 1.29 -20.21 5.60
N THR A 21 2.24 -20.53 4.72
CA THR A 21 2.61 -21.93 4.42
C THR A 21 3.76 -22.40 5.31
N CYS A 22 4.72 -21.51 5.60
CA CYS A 22 5.80 -21.76 6.56
C CYS A 22 5.52 -20.97 7.85
N PRO A 23 5.60 -21.59 9.06
CA PRO A 23 5.28 -20.92 10.32
C PRO A 23 6.09 -19.65 10.59
N TYR A 24 7.35 -19.65 10.17
CA TYR A 24 8.32 -18.59 10.47
C TYR A 24 8.54 -17.61 9.32
N ALA A 25 8.00 -17.88 8.12
CA ALA A 25 8.10 -16.98 6.97
C ALA A 25 6.79 -16.20 6.76
N PRO A 26 6.86 -14.97 6.22
CA PRO A 26 5.68 -14.28 5.71
C PRO A 26 5.02 -15.06 4.55
N PRO A 27 3.71 -14.87 4.31
CA PRO A 27 3.07 -15.37 3.09
C PRO A 27 3.71 -14.78 1.83
N GLU A 28 3.82 -15.56 0.76
CA GLU A 28 4.45 -15.11 -0.49
C GLU A 28 3.76 -13.88 -1.10
N GLY A 29 2.43 -13.78 -0.98
CA GLY A 29 1.73 -12.60 -1.49
C GLY A 29 2.03 -11.32 -0.69
N VAL A 30 2.39 -11.43 0.60
CA VAL A 30 2.89 -10.29 1.38
C VAL A 30 4.29 -9.88 0.92
N LEU A 31 5.14 -10.84 0.58
CA LEU A 31 6.47 -10.56 0.02
C LEU A 31 6.36 -9.85 -1.34
N ARG A 32 5.52 -10.35 -2.25
CA ARG A 32 5.26 -9.69 -3.56
C ARG A 32 4.70 -8.29 -3.43
N LEU A 33 3.89 -8.01 -2.40
CA LEU A 33 3.42 -6.65 -2.13
C LEU A 33 4.56 -5.76 -1.62
N ALA A 34 5.43 -6.27 -0.75
CA ALA A 34 6.58 -5.52 -0.27
C ALA A 34 7.56 -5.13 -1.39
N GLU A 35 7.71 -5.98 -2.42
CA GLU A 35 8.51 -5.67 -3.62
C GLU A 35 7.94 -4.51 -4.46
N GLN A 36 6.62 -4.32 -4.44
CA GLN A 36 5.96 -3.22 -5.16
C GLN A 36 6.13 -1.87 -4.46
N GLY A 37 6.37 -1.89 -3.15
CA GLY A 37 6.61 -0.69 -2.36
C GLY A 37 6.30 -0.87 -0.87
N PRO A 38 6.63 0.15 -0.05
CA PRO A 38 6.45 0.11 1.40
C PRO A 38 5.00 0.27 1.86
N LEU A 39 4.10 0.73 0.98
CA LEU A 39 2.66 0.87 1.21
C LEU A 39 1.89 0.29 0.03
N ASN A 40 0.94 -0.61 0.29
CA ASN A 40 0.09 -1.21 -0.74
C ASN A 40 -1.38 -1.22 -0.29
N ARG A 41 -2.34 -1.02 -1.20
CA ARG A 41 -3.76 -1.20 -0.87
C ARG A 41 -4.10 -2.70 -0.79
N VAL A 42 -4.86 -3.09 0.22
CA VAL A 42 -5.35 -4.46 0.45
C VAL A 42 -6.81 -4.42 0.91
N ARG A 43 -7.53 -5.53 0.72
CA ARG A 43 -8.95 -5.64 1.12
C ARG A 43 -9.11 -6.57 2.32
N LEU A 44 -9.77 -6.09 3.37
CA LEU A 44 -10.11 -6.88 4.55
C LEU A 44 -11.34 -7.77 4.32
N TYR A 45 -11.58 -8.70 5.25
CA TYR A 45 -12.70 -9.65 5.20
C TYR A 45 -14.10 -9.00 5.16
N ASP A 46 -14.22 -7.76 5.63
CA ASP A 46 -15.45 -6.95 5.61
C ASP A 46 -15.60 -6.10 4.34
N GLY A 47 -14.70 -6.28 3.37
CA GLY A 47 -14.67 -5.54 2.11
C GLY A 47 -13.99 -4.17 2.20
N ARG A 48 -13.59 -3.69 3.38
CA ARG A 48 -12.88 -2.41 3.48
C ARG A 48 -11.51 -2.50 2.86
N GLU A 49 -11.17 -1.47 2.09
CA GLU A 49 -9.81 -1.29 1.59
C GLU A 49 -8.96 -0.48 2.57
N VAL A 50 -7.79 -1.00 2.89
CA VAL A 50 -6.83 -0.42 3.85
C VAL A 50 -5.43 -0.43 3.26
N TRP A 51 -4.51 0.30 3.91
CA TRP A 51 -3.09 0.27 3.55
C TRP A 51 -2.35 -0.78 4.36
N LEU A 52 -1.67 -1.69 3.65
CA LEU A 52 -0.63 -2.55 4.20
C LEU A 52 0.69 -1.78 4.22
N VAL A 53 1.30 -1.64 5.40
CA VAL A 53 2.63 -1.07 5.56
C VAL A 53 3.64 -2.20 5.69
N SER A 54 4.52 -2.36 4.70
CA SER A 54 5.59 -3.36 4.65
C SER A 54 6.98 -2.75 4.90
N GLY A 55 7.14 -1.43 4.73
CA GLY A 55 8.40 -0.71 4.93
C GLY A 55 8.70 -0.43 6.40
N TYR A 56 9.90 -0.80 6.86
CA TYR A 56 10.30 -0.65 8.27
C TYR A 56 10.33 0.82 8.72
N SER A 57 10.91 1.72 7.94
CA SER A 57 11.00 3.15 8.30
C SER A 57 9.61 3.80 8.36
N GLN A 58 8.74 3.50 7.38
CA GLN A 58 7.36 4.00 7.35
C GLN A 58 6.57 3.48 8.54
N ALA A 59 6.65 2.18 8.84
CA ALA A 59 6.00 1.59 10.00
C ALA A 59 6.46 2.26 11.30
N ARG A 60 7.78 2.46 11.46
CA ARG A 60 8.34 3.10 12.66
C ARG A 60 7.87 4.55 12.81
N THR A 61 7.89 5.34 11.73
CA THR A 61 7.40 6.72 11.75
C THR A 61 5.93 6.78 12.11
N LEU A 62 5.08 6.00 11.43
CA LEU A 62 3.63 5.97 11.64
C LEU A 62 3.25 5.53 13.06
N LEU A 63 3.99 4.58 13.64
CA LEU A 63 3.75 4.13 15.02
C LEU A 63 4.31 5.08 16.07
N SER A 64 5.30 5.91 15.71
CA SER A 64 5.89 6.90 16.63
C SER A 64 5.05 8.17 16.77
N VAL A 65 4.24 8.49 15.75
CA VAL A 65 3.30 9.60 15.80
C VAL A 65 1.93 9.05 16.18
N GLY A 66 1.36 9.52 17.30
CA GLY A 66 0.09 9.01 17.84
C GLY A 66 -1.16 9.31 17.01
N VAL A 67 -1.02 9.63 15.72
CA VAL A 67 -2.10 9.95 14.80
C VAL A 67 -2.34 8.82 13.81
N LEU A 68 -2.63 7.62 14.32
CA LEU A 68 -3.29 6.57 13.52
C LEU A 68 -4.78 6.91 13.38
N HIS A 69 -5.12 8.11 12.92
CA HIS A 69 -6.47 8.38 12.45
C HIS A 69 -6.53 7.84 11.03
N ALA A 70 -6.77 6.52 10.93
CA ALA A 70 -7.07 5.76 9.73
C ALA A 70 -7.00 6.59 8.43
N PHE A 71 -5.82 6.60 7.78
CA PHE A 71 -5.64 7.16 6.44
C PHE A 71 -6.35 6.24 5.42
N VAL A 72 -7.65 6.09 5.56
CA VAL A 72 -8.58 5.38 4.67
C VAL A 72 -9.10 6.46 3.72
N GLY A 73 -8.25 6.87 2.78
CA GLY A 73 -8.54 7.93 1.82
C GLY A 73 -7.50 7.97 0.67
N PRO A 74 -7.89 8.34 -0.56
CA PRO A 74 -7.12 8.10 -1.78
C PRO A 74 -6.12 9.22 -2.15
N GLN A 75 -5.36 9.79 -1.21
CA GLN A 75 -4.41 10.85 -1.60
C GLN A 75 -3.17 10.94 -0.71
N LEU A 76 -2.14 10.18 -1.07
CA LEU A 76 -0.77 10.60 -0.80
C LEU A 76 -0.39 11.63 -1.88
N GLU A 77 -0.99 12.82 -1.82
CA GLU A 77 -0.33 13.94 -2.51
C GLU A 77 0.96 14.21 -1.75
N LEU A 78 2.06 14.00 -2.48
CA LEU A 78 3.40 14.41 -2.09
C LEU A 78 3.34 15.78 -1.42
N ILE A 79 3.71 15.84 -0.14
CA ILE A 79 4.22 17.08 0.44
C ILE A 79 5.59 17.38 -0.17
N SER A 80 5.62 17.76 -1.45
CA SER A 80 6.75 18.49 -2.03
C SER A 80 6.67 19.92 -1.50
N GLY A 81 7.11 20.09 -0.25
CA GLY A 81 7.36 21.40 0.35
C GLY A 81 8.86 21.70 0.33
N VAL A 82 9.19 22.86 -0.24
CA VAL A 82 10.38 23.71 -0.01
C VAL A 82 11.63 23.49 -0.89
N ALA A 83 11.65 24.21 -2.02
CA ALA A 83 12.82 24.95 -2.51
C ALA A 83 12.25 26.23 -3.15
N GLY A 84 12.18 27.35 -2.43
CA GLY A 84 13.34 28.19 -2.20
C GLY A 84 13.35 29.27 -3.28
N GLY A 85 12.52 30.30 -3.12
CA GLY A 85 12.64 31.52 -3.89
C GLY A 85 13.93 32.26 -3.50
N SER A 86 14.63 32.81 -4.48
CA SER A 86 15.60 33.89 -4.29
C SER A 86 15.55 34.75 -5.53
N GLY A 87 15.45 36.06 -5.31
CA GLY A 87 15.32 37.09 -6.34
C GLY A 87 16.64 37.42 -7.03
#